data_AF-A0A8K0R277-F1
#
_entry.id   AF-A0A8K0R277-F1
#
_cell.length_a   1.000
_cell.length_b   1.000
_cell.length_c   1.000
_cell.angle_alpha   90.00
_cell.angle_beta   90.00
_cell.angle_gamma   90.00
#
_symmetry.space_group_name_H-M   'P 1'
#
loop_
_entity.id
_entity.type
_entity.pdbx_description
1 polymer ?
#
loop_
_entity_poly.entity_id
_entity_poly.type
_entity_poly.pdbx_seq_one_letter_code
_entity_poly.pdbx_strand_id
1 'polypeptide(L)'
;MAAQLPSPSSDSPLSSADESLLGEAESKISVSTSKKRKAETTTEVESTKRTKKTSTKIEEEVAEADHSPRSKRKINKKVKVESEVVEDEVKVEDDGDGKVKVTKKATKTKKKHPIEMIVVERTQDTALRMGAHVSIAGGIHNAITNVLMIGANAFALFMKNQRKWENPPLDPEYAKLFVAGCKEHGIDPSTCCLPHGSYLVNLAHPDADRKKQAYDSFLDDLIRCHKLGILLYNFHPGNANATTREEGIRLIAENINQAHKDPATGKVVAILETMATLGNTIGGTFKDLKEIIDQVDDKSRVGVCLDTCHVFAAGYDLRTPEAYAETMALFDKEIGLQYLKALHVNDSKAPFSSNRDLHARIGTGYLGLRAFHNIVNDTRLHGLPMVLETPVDVIGDDGKKFEDKSIWAREIKMLESLVGMDVDSDEFKELEAKLQKEGEAQRKETGDAFDKKQAKAAKPAKASKAKAAKNGDAETAVKTKAAPRKRKPAKKVETEDEDEDE
;
A
#
# COMPACT_ATOMS: atom_id res chain seq x y z
N MET A 1 16.29 -19.01 48.80
CA MET A 1 17.19 -20.10 48.36
C MET A 1 17.21 -20.09 46.85
N ALA A 2 18.38 -20.05 46.22
CA ALA A 2 18.49 -19.94 44.77
C ALA A 2 18.34 -21.32 44.10
N ALA A 3 17.54 -21.40 43.05
CA ALA A 3 17.54 -22.53 42.12
C ALA A 3 18.23 -22.08 40.83
N GLN A 4 19.30 -22.78 40.44
CA GLN A 4 20.05 -22.49 39.22
C GLN A 4 19.30 -23.01 38.00
N LEU A 5 19.14 -22.17 36.97
CA LEU A 5 18.76 -22.61 35.63
C LEU A 5 20.04 -23.00 34.85
N PRO A 6 20.02 -24.08 34.04
CA PRO A 6 21.17 -24.46 33.23
C PRO A 6 21.36 -23.50 32.04
N SER A 7 22.61 -23.27 31.68
CA SER A 7 23.02 -22.47 30.52
C SER A 7 22.63 -23.14 29.19
N PRO A 8 22.25 -22.37 28.15
CA PRO A 8 21.93 -22.94 26.84
C PRO A 8 23.19 -23.43 26.12
N SER A 9 23.14 -24.66 25.63
CA SER A 9 24.14 -25.23 24.72
C SER A 9 23.98 -24.63 23.32
N SER A 10 25.08 -24.16 22.74
CA SER A 10 25.15 -23.70 21.36
C SER A 10 25.22 -24.88 20.39
N ASP A 11 24.11 -25.22 19.73
CA ASP A 11 24.10 -26.02 18.50
C ASP A 11 22.84 -25.71 17.68
N SER A 12 23.02 -24.91 16.62
CA SER A 12 21.96 -24.59 15.64
C SER A 12 22.43 -25.02 14.24
N PRO A 13 21.87 -26.07 13.64
CA PRO A 13 22.17 -26.46 12.27
C PRO A 13 21.34 -25.63 11.28
N LEU A 14 21.69 -24.36 11.10
CA LEU A 14 21.18 -23.56 9.98
C LEU A 14 21.95 -23.91 8.71
N SER A 15 21.34 -24.79 7.90
CA SER A 15 21.82 -25.15 6.57
C SER A 15 22.07 -23.91 5.71
N SER A 16 23.20 -23.92 4.98
CA SER A 16 23.54 -22.93 3.96
C SER A 16 22.43 -22.80 2.91
N ALA A 17 22.25 -21.58 2.39
CA ALA A 17 21.39 -21.33 1.24
C ALA A 17 21.94 -22.05 0.00
N ASP A 18 21.03 -22.58 -0.81
CA ASP A 18 21.34 -23.32 -2.03
C ASP A 18 21.65 -22.35 -3.19
N GLU A 19 22.84 -22.45 -3.78
CA GLU A 19 23.31 -21.58 -4.87
C GLU A 19 22.90 -22.09 -6.26
N SER A 20 22.15 -23.19 -6.38
CA SER A 20 21.95 -23.90 -7.66
C SER A 20 20.80 -23.38 -8.57
N LEU A 21 20.15 -22.25 -8.28
CA LEU A 21 18.93 -21.82 -8.99
C LEU A 21 19.14 -20.94 -10.24
N LEU A 22 20.37 -20.75 -10.71
CA LEU A 22 20.67 -19.96 -11.92
C LEU A 22 21.78 -20.58 -12.78
N GLY A 23 21.51 -21.72 -13.42
CA GLY A 23 22.40 -22.22 -14.46
C GLY A 23 22.02 -23.56 -15.09
N GLU A 24 21.28 -23.54 -16.20
CA GLU A 24 21.39 -24.53 -17.29
C GLU A 24 20.51 -24.12 -18.50
N ALA A 25 21.10 -23.40 -19.47
CA ALA A 25 20.45 -23.12 -20.76
C ALA A 25 21.42 -22.67 -21.87
N GLU A 26 22.55 -23.37 -22.09
CA GLU A 26 23.32 -23.14 -23.32
C GLU A 26 24.14 -24.37 -23.77
N SER A 27 23.76 -24.93 -24.93
CA SER A 27 24.62 -25.47 -26.00
C SER A 27 24.02 -26.70 -26.72
N LYS A 28 23.69 -26.52 -28.00
CA LYS A 28 23.98 -27.44 -29.13
C LYS A 28 23.42 -26.88 -30.42
N ILE A 29 24.28 -26.18 -31.18
CA ILE A 29 24.07 -25.90 -32.60
C ILE A 29 24.90 -26.91 -33.38
N SER A 30 24.26 -27.67 -34.27
CA SER A 30 24.92 -28.52 -35.27
C SER A 30 24.59 -28.02 -36.67
N VAL A 31 25.62 -27.68 -37.44
CA VAL A 31 25.49 -27.16 -38.80
C VAL A 31 25.26 -28.30 -39.81
N SER A 32 24.30 -28.13 -40.73
CA SER A 32 24.27 -28.84 -42.01
C SER A 32 23.77 -27.91 -43.11
N THR A 33 24.31 -28.05 -44.33
CA THR A 33 24.19 -27.04 -45.40
C THR A 33 23.39 -27.53 -46.62
N SER A 34 22.84 -26.54 -47.34
CA SER A 34 22.52 -26.56 -48.79
C SER A 34 21.18 -27.15 -49.29
N LYS A 35 20.25 -26.27 -49.72
CA LYS A 35 20.12 -25.87 -51.15
C LYS A 35 19.08 -24.75 -51.39
N LYS A 36 19.37 -23.87 -52.36
CA LYS A 36 18.51 -22.78 -52.86
C LYS A 36 17.19 -23.28 -53.47
N ARG A 37 16.09 -22.52 -53.25
CA ARG A 37 15.11 -22.19 -54.31
C ARG A 37 14.45 -20.83 -54.07
N LYS A 38 13.87 -20.30 -55.15
CA LYS A 38 13.44 -18.91 -55.46
C LYS A 38 12.75 -18.10 -54.35
N ALA A 39 12.90 -16.79 -54.47
CA ALA A 39 12.31 -15.77 -53.61
C ALA A 39 10.85 -15.45 -53.96
N GLU A 40 10.12 -15.00 -52.95
CA GLU A 40 8.89 -14.22 -53.05
C GLU A 40 9.00 -13.08 -52.01
N THR A 41 8.72 -11.85 -52.42
CA THR A 41 9.10 -10.66 -51.65
C THR A 41 7.91 -10.10 -50.87
N THR A 42 7.87 -10.34 -49.56
CA THR A 42 7.01 -9.61 -48.62
C THR A 42 7.86 -8.80 -47.65
N THR A 43 7.62 -7.49 -47.61
CA THR A 43 8.36 -6.55 -46.76
C THR A 43 7.74 -6.49 -45.37
N GLU A 44 8.28 -7.25 -44.41
CA GLU A 44 8.09 -6.96 -42.99
C GLU A 44 8.99 -5.77 -42.59
N VAL A 45 8.40 -4.76 -41.96
CA VAL A 45 9.14 -3.61 -41.43
C VAL A 45 9.53 -3.89 -39.99
N GLU A 46 10.79 -4.29 -39.81
CA GLU A 46 11.43 -4.46 -38.51
C GLU A 46 11.49 -3.12 -37.74
N SER A 47 10.68 -2.99 -36.68
CA SER A 47 10.71 -1.78 -35.85
C SER A 47 11.82 -1.85 -34.78
N THR A 48 12.99 -1.32 -35.11
CA THR A 48 14.13 -1.25 -34.19
C THR A 48 13.83 -0.36 -32.99
N LYS A 49 13.55 -0.97 -31.83
CA LYS A 49 13.23 -0.27 -30.58
C LYS A 49 14.50 0.28 -29.92
N ARG A 50 14.92 1.48 -30.34
CA ARG A 50 16.11 2.19 -29.83
C ARG A 50 15.98 2.48 -28.33
N THR A 51 16.91 1.95 -27.53
CA THR A 51 17.00 2.17 -26.08
C THR A 51 17.24 3.65 -25.75
N LYS A 52 16.44 4.19 -24.82
CA LYS A 52 16.59 5.57 -24.33
C LYS A 52 17.70 5.60 -23.26
N LYS A 53 18.85 6.17 -23.60
CA LYS A 53 20.01 6.30 -22.70
C LYS A 53 19.81 7.48 -21.75
N THR A 54 19.54 7.21 -20.47
CA THR A 54 19.61 8.23 -19.42
C THR A 54 21.07 8.42 -19.02
N SER A 55 21.64 9.59 -19.32
CA SER A 55 23.01 9.94 -18.92
C SER A 55 23.00 10.75 -17.63
N THR A 56 23.20 10.09 -16.49
CA THR A 56 23.45 10.77 -15.21
C THR A 56 24.86 11.35 -15.24
N LYS A 57 25.00 12.68 -15.24
CA LYS A 57 26.30 13.35 -15.12
C LYS A 57 26.55 13.67 -13.65
N ILE A 58 27.47 12.95 -13.02
CA ILE A 58 27.94 13.23 -11.66
C ILE A 58 29.18 14.10 -11.80
N GLU A 59 29.13 15.33 -11.31
CA GLU A 59 30.29 16.21 -11.18
C GLU A 59 30.67 16.28 -9.69
N GLU A 60 31.79 15.66 -9.34
CA GLU A 60 32.44 15.85 -8.03
C GLU A 60 33.43 17.01 -8.14
N GLU A 61 33.18 18.11 -7.43
CA GLU A 61 34.22 19.10 -7.16
C GLU A 61 35.10 18.61 -6.00
N VAL A 62 36.35 18.25 -6.31
CA VAL A 62 37.39 17.98 -5.31
C VAL A 62 38.30 19.19 -5.23
N ALA A 63 38.28 19.90 -4.11
CA ALA A 63 39.26 20.93 -3.80
C ALA A 63 40.45 20.30 -3.07
N GLU A 64 41.65 20.37 -3.67
CA GLU A 64 42.89 19.97 -3.00
C GLU A 64 43.24 20.94 -1.86
N ALA A 65 43.70 20.38 -0.73
CA ALA A 65 44.41 21.12 0.30
C ALA A 65 45.41 20.21 1.03
N ASP A 66 46.57 20.77 1.35
CA ASP A 66 47.81 20.09 1.78
C ASP A 66 47.79 19.59 3.25
N HIS A 67 48.85 18.87 3.63
CA HIS A 67 49.02 17.98 4.78
C HIS A 67 48.78 18.53 6.22
N SER A 68 48.55 17.54 7.11
CA SER A 68 48.72 17.55 8.58
C SER A 68 47.51 18.00 9.45
N PRO A 69 47.39 17.54 10.71
CA PRO A 69 46.16 16.82 11.09
C PRO A 69 45.39 17.41 12.27
N ARG A 70 44.20 16.80 12.53
CA ARG A 70 43.41 16.84 13.78
C ARG A 70 42.26 17.85 13.86
N SER A 71 41.13 17.52 13.22
CA SER A 71 39.79 17.66 13.82
C SER A 71 38.76 16.82 13.04
N LYS A 72 37.89 16.07 13.73
CA LYS A 72 36.80 15.32 13.07
C LYS A 72 35.70 16.28 12.62
N ARG A 73 35.70 16.66 11.34
CA ARG A 73 34.69 17.55 10.75
C ARG A 73 33.73 16.72 9.88
N LYS A 74 32.41 16.80 10.13
CA LYS A 74 31.39 16.11 9.32
C LYS A 74 31.47 16.57 7.86
N ILE A 75 31.50 15.63 6.92
CA ILE A 75 31.45 15.90 5.48
C ILE A 75 30.02 15.61 5.00
N ASN A 76 29.21 16.66 4.84
CA ASN A 76 27.92 16.54 4.16
C ASN A 76 28.17 16.45 2.65
N LYS A 77 28.13 15.24 2.08
CA LYS A 77 28.28 15.05 0.63
C LYS A 77 26.97 15.48 -0.07
N LYS A 78 27.04 16.54 -0.88
CA LYS A 78 25.90 17.05 -1.67
C LYS A 78 25.87 16.37 -3.03
N VAL A 79 24.69 15.96 -3.49
CA VAL A 79 24.48 15.40 -4.84
C VAL A 79 23.30 16.12 -5.49
N LYS A 80 23.52 16.65 -6.70
CA LYS A 80 22.48 17.31 -7.50
C LYS A 80 22.04 16.34 -8.60
N VAL A 81 20.77 15.92 -8.58
CA VAL A 81 20.18 15.09 -9.64
C VAL A 81 19.04 15.86 -10.30
N GLU A 82 19.19 16.15 -11.60
CA GLU A 82 18.11 16.72 -12.42
C GLU A 82 17.37 15.59 -13.14
N SER A 83 16.05 15.51 -12.95
CA SER A 83 15.20 14.53 -13.63
C SER A 83 14.18 15.23 -14.52
N GLU A 84 14.40 15.17 -15.84
CA GLU A 84 13.38 15.54 -16.82
C GLU A 84 12.49 14.34 -17.13
N VAL A 85 11.18 14.50 -16.95
CA VAL A 85 10.17 13.55 -17.44
C VAL A 85 9.47 14.21 -18.63
N VAL A 86 9.56 13.55 -19.79
CA VAL A 86 8.87 13.95 -21.01
C VAL A 86 7.74 12.95 -21.23
N GLU A 87 6.50 13.41 -21.08
CA GLU A 87 5.29 12.69 -21.49
C GLU A 87 4.89 13.19 -22.88
N ASP A 88 4.90 12.30 -23.87
CA ASP A 88 4.41 12.56 -25.23
C ASP A 88 3.00 11.99 -25.38
N GLU A 89 1.97 12.85 -25.41
CA GLU A 89 0.64 12.45 -25.90
C GLU A 89 0.57 12.64 -27.41
N VAL A 90 0.39 11.53 -28.15
CA VAL A 90 0.09 11.55 -29.59
C VAL A 90 -1.40 11.26 -29.77
N LYS A 91 -2.14 12.24 -30.28
CA LYS A 91 -3.53 12.06 -30.72
C LYS A 91 -3.54 11.77 -32.22
N VAL A 92 -4.19 10.69 -32.62
CA VAL A 92 -4.46 10.34 -34.03
C VAL A 92 -5.96 10.43 -34.22
N GLU A 93 -6.40 11.21 -35.19
CA GLU A 93 -7.78 11.27 -35.66
C GLU A 93 -7.76 10.88 -37.15
N ASP A 94 -8.74 10.07 -37.56
CA ASP A 94 -8.81 9.46 -38.89
C ASP A 94 -9.88 10.17 -39.73
N ASP A 95 -9.44 10.98 -40.70
CA ASP A 95 -10.29 11.71 -41.63
C ASP A 95 -10.40 10.98 -42.98
N GLY A 96 -10.79 9.69 -42.98
CA GLY A 96 -11.46 8.97 -44.07
C GLY A 96 -10.81 8.85 -45.47
N ASP A 97 -9.68 9.50 -45.74
CA ASP A 97 -9.04 9.60 -47.06
C ASP A 97 -7.50 9.62 -46.94
N GLY A 98 -6.96 8.49 -46.46
CA GLY A 98 -5.60 8.00 -46.77
C GLY A 98 -4.38 8.85 -46.37
N LYS A 99 -4.53 9.99 -45.67
CA LYS A 99 -3.40 10.90 -45.34
C LYS A 99 -3.34 11.27 -43.87
N VAL A 100 -2.55 10.51 -43.10
CA VAL A 100 -2.21 10.79 -41.70
C VAL A 100 -1.49 12.14 -41.57
N LYS A 101 -2.07 13.07 -40.80
CA LYS A 101 -1.54 14.44 -40.62
C LYS A 101 -1.10 14.69 -39.17
N VAL A 102 0.14 14.28 -38.86
CA VAL A 102 0.71 14.45 -37.50
C VAL A 102 0.93 15.93 -37.18
N THR A 103 0.17 16.47 -36.22
CA THR A 103 0.38 17.83 -35.68
C THR A 103 1.04 17.77 -34.30
N LYS A 104 2.28 18.24 -34.21
CA LYS A 104 3.00 18.37 -32.93
C LYS A 104 2.44 19.56 -32.13
N LYS A 105 1.80 19.30 -31.00
CA LYS A 105 1.41 20.34 -30.04
C LYS A 105 2.61 20.65 -29.12
N ALA A 106 2.97 21.91 -28.94
CA ALA A 106 4.13 22.29 -28.14
C ALA A 106 3.89 22.01 -26.64
N THR A 107 4.69 21.11 -26.07
CA THR A 107 4.59 20.68 -24.67
C THR A 107 5.04 21.80 -23.71
N LYS A 108 4.22 22.14 -22.72
CA LYS A 108 4.64 23.03 -21.61
C LYS A 108 5.41 22.23 -20.56
N THR A 109 6.71 22.47 -20.43
CA THR A 109 7.53 21.96 -19.32
C THR A 109 7.03 22.53 -17.99
N LYS A 110 6.43 21.67 -17.15
CA LYS A 110 6.26 21.98 -15.72
C LYS A 110 7.61 21.83 -15.03
N LYS A 111 8.27 22.94 -14.71
CA LYS A 111 9.41 22.92 -13.77
C LYS A 111 8.90 22.39 -12.42
N LYS A 112 9.43 21.25 -11.96
CA LYS A 112 9.33 20.88 -10.54
C LYS A 112 10.14 21.90 -9.73
N HIS A 113 9.66 22.26 -8.55
CA HIS A 113 10.49 23.00 -7.61
C HIS A 113 11.70 22.14 -7.21
N PRO A 114 12.93 22.68 -7.20
CA PRO A 114 14.09 21.96 -6.73
C PRO A 114 14.00 21.80 -5.20
N ILE A 115 13.56 20.63 -4.76
CA ILE A 115 13.72 20.22 -3.35
C ILE A 115 15.18 19.81 -3.18
N GLU A 116 15.91 20.46 -2.28
CA GLU A 116 17.27 20.03 -1.94
C GLU A 116 17.22 18.62 -1.33
N MET A 117 17.81 17.66 -2.05
CA MET A 117 17.78 16.24 -1.66
C MET A 117 18.84 15.96 -0.60
N ILE A 118 18.43 16.08 0.66
CA ILE A 118 19.21 15.63 1.81
C ILE A 118 19.04 14.11 1.93
N VAL A 119 20.10 13.34 1.70
CA VAL A 119 20.17 11.95 2.17
C VAL A 119 20.24 12.01 3.69
N VAL A 120 19.19 11.54 4.37
CA VAL A 120 19.16 11.50 5.83
C VAL A 120 19.89 10.24 6.30
N GLU A 121 20.89 10.41 7.16
CA GLU A 121 21.66 9.30 7.69
C GLU A 121 20.77 8.42 8.60
N ARG A 122 20.71 7.12 8.29
CA ARG A 122 20.06 6.11 9.12
C ARG A 122 20.71 6.09 10.51
N THR A 123 19.91 6.01 11.57
CA THR A 123 20.44 5.83 12.92
C THR A 123 21.12 4.46 13.02
N GLN A 124 22.40 4.47 13.38
CA GLN A 124 23.16 3.26 13.66
C GLN A 124 22.75 2.74 15.05
N ASP A 125 22.86 1.43 15.28
CA ASP A 125 22.63 0.77 16.57
C ASP A 125 21.22 0.92 17.18
N THR A 126 20.23 1.39 16.42
CA THR A 126 18.81 1.37 16.84
C THR A 126 18.22 -0.04 16.79
N ALA A 127 17.45 -0.40 17.81
CA ALA A 127 16.66 -1.63 17.88
C ALA A 127 15.34 -1.54 17.08
N LEU A 128 14.93 -0.34 16.68
CA LEU A 128 13.73 -0.11 15.86
C LEU A 128 14.04 -0.35 14.38
N ARG A 129 13.08 -0.91 13.65
CA ARG A 129 13.11 -0.95 12.18
C ARG A 129 12.05 -0.02 11.62
N MET A 130 12.38 1.27 11.51
CA MET A 130 11.50 2.35 11.08
C MET A 130 11.59 2.62 9.58
N GLY A 131 10.45 2.92 8.97
CA GLY A 131 10.31 3.06 7.54
C GLY A 131 9.11 3.89 7.11
N ALA A 132 8.87 3.93 5.80
CA ALA A 132 7.64 4.45 5.23
C ALA A 132 7.20 3.61 4.02
N HIS A 133 5.95 3.76 3.59
CA HIS A 133 5.47 3.16 2.35
C HIS A 133 6.03 3.93 1.14
N VAL A 134 7.19 3.49 0.63
CA VAL A 134 7.89 4.16 -0.47
C VAL A 134 7.27 3.87 -1.84
N SER A 135 7.54 4.76 -2.80
CA SER A 135 7.11 4.60 -4.19
C SER A 135 8.07 3.72 -4.98
N ILE A 136 7.52 2.89 -5.88
CA ILE A 136 8.26 2.15 -6.91
C ILE A 136 8.06 2.73 -8.32
N ALA A 137 7.67 4.00 -8.44
CA ALA A 137 7.45 4.63 -9.74
C ALA A 137 8.72 4.52 -10.62
N GLY A 138 8.57 4.00 -11.83
CA GLY A 138 9.67 3.72 -12.77
C GLY A 138 10.34 2.34 -12.61
N GLY A 139 10.11 1.62 -11.51
CA GLY A 139 10.66 0.28 -11.28
C GLY A 139 10.90 -0.02 -9.79
N ILE A 140 10.84 -1.30 -9.40
CA ILE A 140 10.96 -1.72 -8.00
C ILE A 140 12.30 -1.38 -7.36
N HIS A 141 13.38 -1.36 -8.14
CA HIS A 141 14.71 -0.90 -7.70
C HIS A 141 14.73 0.54 -7.14
N ASN A 142 13.80 1.41 -7.57
CA ASN A 142 13.70 2.77 -7.04
C ASN A 142 13.23 2.83 -5.57
N ALA A 143 12.70 1.72 -5.02
CA ALA A 143 12.44 1.62 -3.58
C ALA A 143 13.73 1.86 -2.78
N ILE A 144 14.86 1.26 -3.19
CA ILE A 144 16.14 1.35 -2.48
C ILE A 144 16.57 2.82 -2.32
N THR A 145 16.60 3.58 -3.40
CA THR A 145 16.90 5.02 -3.37
C THR A 145 15.93 5.78 -2.47
N ASN A 146 14.61 5.50 -2.58
CA ASN A 146 13.61 6.19 -1.77
C ASN A 146 13.73 5.89 -0.26
N VAL A 147 14.13 4.67 0.12
CA VAL A 147 14.40 4.26 1.52
C VAL A 147 15.62 4.99 2.08
N LEU A 148 16.72 5.02 1.32
CA LEU A 148 17.95 5.71 1.72
C LEU A 148 17.74 7.21 1.89
N MET A 149 16.95 7.84 1.00
CA MET A 149 16.65 9.27 1.08
C MET A 149 15.99 9.68 2.39
N ILE A 150 15.16 8.82 2.99
CA ILE A 150 14.47 9.10 4.26
C ILE A 150 15.19 8.55 5.49
N GLY A 151 16.38 7.94 5.33
CA GLY A 151 17.16 7.36 6.43
C GLY A 151 16.52 6.13 7.08
N ALA A 152 15.65 5.43 6.36
CA ALA A 152 14.89 4.29 6.87
C ALA A 152 15.70 2.99 6.92
N ASN A 153 15.24 2.06 7.78
CA ASN A 153 15.74 0.69 7.90
C ASN A 153 14.61 -0.38 7.91
N ALA A 154 13.37 0.03 7.67
CA ALA A 154 12.27 -0.79 7.13
C ALA A 154 11.55 -0.03 6.01
N PHE A 155 10.66 -0.67 5.27
CA PHE A 155 9.80 -0.02 4.28
C PHE A 155 8.64 -0.91 3.81
N ALA A 156 7.58 -0.27 3.34
CA ALA A 156 6.57 -0.90 2.49
C ALA A 156 6.66 -0.40 1.05
N LEU A 157 6.03 -1.13 0.13
CA LEU A 157 5.82 -0.74 -1.26
C LEU A 157 4.62 -1.50 -1.84
N PHE A 158 4.02 -1.00 -2.92
CA PHE A 158 3.14 -1.83 -3.74
C PHE A 158 3.98 -2.65 -4.71
N MET A 159 3.69 -3.94 -4.87
CA MET A 159 4.40 -4.82 -5.82
C MET A 159 4.11 -4.50 -7.29
N LYS A 160 3.00 -3.79 -7.54
CA LYS A 160 2.45 -3.44 -8.86
C LYS A 160 1.49 -2.24 -8.73
N ASN A 161 0.84 -1.81 -9.81
CA ASN A 161 -0.12 -0.70 -9.74
C ASN A 161 -1.39 -1.15 -8.99
N GLN A 162 -1.54 -0.66 -7.76
CA GLN A 162 -2.62 -1.02 -6.86
C GLN A 162 -4.02 -0.60 -7.34
N ARG A 163 -4.12 0.22 -8.40
CA ARG A 163 -5.38 0.73 -8.98
C ARG A 163 -5.89 -0.06 -10.18
N LYS A 164 -5.18 -1.12 -10.60
CA LYS A 164 -5.52 -1.95 -11.76
C LYS A 164 -5.32 -3.42 -11.44
N TRP A 165 -6.15 -4.28 -12.04
CA TRP A 165 -5.95 -5.74 -11.99
C TRP A 165 -4.78 -6.17 -12.88
N GLU A 166 -4.86 -5.81 -14.16
CA GLU A 166 -3.82 -6.10 -15.14
C GLU A 166 -2.57 -5.24 -14.87
N ASN A 167 -1.45 -5.93 -14.70
CA ASN A 167 -0.14 -5.35 -14.44
C ASN A 167 0.91 -6.12 -15.24
N PRO A 168 1.99 -5.45 -15.72
CA PRO A 168 3.07 -6.15 -16.39
C PRO A 168 3.74 -7.18 -15.44
N PRO A 169 4.36 -8.24 -16.00
CA PRO A 169 5.24 -9.12 -15.25
C PRO A 169 6.33 -8.32 -14.50
N LEU A 170 6.86 -8.88 -13.42
CA LEU A 170 8.04 -8.33 -12.75
C LEU A 170 9.22 -8.33 -13.73
N ASP A 171 9.74 -7.14 -14.03
CA ASP A 171 10.88 -6.97 -14.93
C ASP A 171 12.14 -7.63 -14.32
N PRO A 172 12.80 -8.59 -15.02
CA PRO A 172 13.94 -9.32 -14.48
C PRO A 172 15.15 -8.43 -14.17
N GLU A 173 15.40 -7.37 -14.93
CA GLU A 173 16.51 -6.46 -14.68
C GLU A 173 16.21 -5.56 -13.48
N TYR A 174 14.96 -5.11 -13.33
CA TYR A 174 14.57 -4.34 -12.14
C TYR A 174 14.57 -5.20 -10.86
N ALA A 175 14.28 -6.50 -10.98
CA ALA A 175 14.42 -7.45 -9.88
C ALA A 175 15.89 -7.63 -9.46
N LYS A 176 16.80 -7.85 -10.43
CA LYS A 176 18.24 -7.90 -10.19
C LYS A 176 18.77 -6.63 -9.52
N LEU A 177 18.37 -5.45 -10.02
CA LEU A 177 18.77 -4.16 -9.45
C LEU A 177 18.24 -3.96 -8.02
N PHE A 178 17.02 -4.41 -7.70
CA PHE A 178 16.49 -4.37 -6.33
C PHE A 178 17.31 -5.27 -5.39
N VAL A 179 17.58 -6.51 -5.77
CA VAL A 179 18.36 -7.46 -4.97
C VAL A 179 19.81 -7.00 -4.79
N ALA A 180 20.42 -6.46 -5.85
CA ALA A 180 21.77 -5.88 -5.80
C ALA A 180 21.82 -4.66 -4.86
N GLY A 181 20.87 -3.72 -4.99
CA GLY A 181 20.79 -2.56 -4.10
C GLY A 181 20.50 -2.92 -2.64
N CYS A 182 19.69 -3.96 -2.38
CA CYS A 182 19.51 -4.50 -1.05
C CYS A 182 20.84 -4.96 -0.45
N LYS A 183 21.60 -5.77 -1.20
CA LYS A 183 22.92 -6.29 -0.80
C LYS A 183 23.95 -5.18 -0.60
N GLU A 184 24.00 -4.20 -1.48
CA GLU A 184 24.94 -3.06 -1.43
C GLU A 184 24.73 -2.21 -0.17
N HIS A 185 23.48 -1.98 0.23
CA HIS A 185 23.15 -1.10 1.35
C HIS A 185 22.85 -1.83 2.67
N GLY A 186 23.09 -3.14 2.74
CA GLY A 186 22.85 -3.93 3.96
C GLY A 186 21.36 -3.98 4.37
N ILE A 187 20.47 -3.92 3.37
CA ILE A 187 19.02 -4.04 3.54
C ILE A 187 18.67 -5.51 3.33
N ASP A 188 18.09 -6.14 4.35
CA ASP A 188 17.56 -7.50 4.27
C ASP A 188 16.05 -7.46 4.00
N PRO A 189 15.60 -7.63 2.74
CA PRO A 189 14.17 -7.56 2.40
C PRO A 189 13.35 -8.66 3.07
N SER A 190 13.97 -9.74 3.55
CA SER A 190 13.26 -10.83 4.24
C SER A 190 12.79 -10.42 5.64
N THR A 191 13.40 -9.41 6.27
CA THR A 191 13.04 -8.99 7.63
C THR A 191 12.69 -7.51 7.79
N CYS A 192 12.87 -6.68 6.76
CA CYS A 192 12.54 -5.24 6.83
C CYS A 192 11.66 -4.69 5.68
N CYS A 193 11.31 -5.52 4.69
CA CYS A 193 10.36 -5.13 3.64
C CYS A 193 8.97 -5.72 3.92
N LEU A 194 7.94 -4.88 3.84
CA LEU A 194 6.54 -5.22 4.06
C LEU A 194 5.68 -4.70 2.91
N PRO A 195 5.69 -5.32 1.72
CA PRO A 195 4.85 -4.89 0.62
C PRO A 195 3.37 -4.97 0.96
N HIS A 196 2.61 -4.00 0.44
CA HIS A 196 1.17 -3.90 0.61
C HIS A 196 0.44 -4.43 -0.64
N GLY A 197 -0.62 -5.21 -0.42
CA GLY A 197 -1.53 -5.67 -1.47
C GLY A 197 -2.42 -4.56 -2.04
N SER A 198 -3.00 -4.80 -3.22
CA SER A 198 -3.95 -3.86 -3.82
C SER A 198 -5.25 -3.78 -3.00
N TYR A 199 -5.73 -2.56 -2.75
CA TYR A 199 -7.04 -2.29 -2.15
C TYR A 199 -8.24 -2.81 -2.97
N LEU A 200 -8.02 -3.29 -4.20
CA LEU A 200 -9.05 -3.96 -5.01
C LEU A 200 -9.27 -5.41 -4.58
N VAL A 201 -8.27 -6.06 -3.97
CA VAL A 201 -8.32 -7.46 -3.56
C VAL A 201 -9.30 -7.62 -2.40
N ASN A 202 -10.26 -8.53 -2.57
CA ASN A 202 -11.15 -8.98 -1.50
C ASN A 202 -11.24 -10.50 -1.50
N LEU A 203 -10.44 -11.16 -0.66
CA LEU A 203 -10.43 -12.63 -0.55
C LEU A 203 -11.69 -13.22 0.10
N ALA A 204 -12.59 -12.38 0.62
CA ALA A 204 -13.89 -12.77 1.18
C ALA A 204 -15.05 -12.77 0.16
N HIS A 205 -14.80 -12.45 -1.12
CA HIS A 205 -15.87 -12.35 -2.10
C HIS A 205 -16.34 -13.76 -2.57
N PRO A 206 -17.65 -14.10 -2.53
CA PRO A 206 -18.14 -15.44 -2.86
C PRO A 206 -18.35 -15.69 -4.36
N ASP A 207 -18.64 -14.65 -5.14
CA ASP A 207 -18.77 -14.72 -6.61
C ASP A 207 -17.48 -15.27 -7.25
N ALA A 208 -17.62 -16.25 -8.15
CA ALA A 208 -16.49 -17.03 -8.65
C ALA A 208 -15.48 -16.20 -9.45
N ASP A 209 -15.94 -15.33 -10.35
CA ASP A 209 -15.06 -14.51 -11.19
C ASP A 209 -14.29 -13.48 -10.36
N ARG A 210 -14.97 -12.85 -9.40
CA ARG A 210 -14.34 -11.91 -8.46
C ARG A 210 -13.40 -12.59 -7.47
N LYS A 211 -13.77 -13.78 -6.95
CA LYS A 211 -12.89 -14.62 -6.10
C LYS A 211 -11.62 -14.95 -6.87
N LYS A 212 -11.75 -15.42 -8.12
CA LYS A 212 -10.60 -15.73 -9.00
C LYS A 212 -9.73 -14.51 -9.27
N GLN A 213 -10.32 -13.37 -9.65
CA GLN A 213 -9.58 -12.14 -9.94
C GLN A 213 -8.80 -11.62 -8.70
N ALA A 214 -9.42 -11.67 -7.52
CA ALA A 214 -8.75 -11.31 -6.26
C ALA A 214 -7.63 -12.31 -5.90
N TYR A 215 -7.90 -13.61 -6.03
CA TYR A 215 -6.95 -14.69 -5.75
C TYR A 215 -5.73 -14.65 -6.69
N ASP A 216 -5.93 -14.53 -8.00
CA ASP A 216 -4.85 -14.46 -8.99
C ASP A 216 -3.92 -13.27 -8.70
N SER A 217 -4.49 -12.11 -8.31
CA SER A 217 -3.73 -10.92 -7.93
C SER A 217 -2.92 -11.12 -6.64
N PHE A 218 -3.51 -11.76 -5.63
CA PHE A 218 -2.86 -12.10 -4.36
C PHE A 218 -1.71 -13.10 -4.58
N LEU A 219 -1.95 -14.18 -5.35
CA LEU A 219 -0.96 -15.19 -5.68
C LEU A 219 0.24 -14.60 -6.44
N ASP A 220 -0.01 -13.77 -7.46
CA ASP A 220 1.05 -13.06 -8.20
C ASP A 220 1.90 -12.17 -7.29
N ASP A 221 1.31 -11.50 -6.30
CA ASP A 221 2.10 -10.71 -5.34
C ASP A 221 2.97 -11.57 -4.43
N LEU A 222 2.47 -12.70 -3.91
CA LEU A 222 3.28 -13.63 -3.12
C LEU A 222 4.45 -14.21 -3.95
N ILE A 223 4.20 -14.57 -5.21
CA ILE A 223 5.25 -15.04 -6.14
C ILE A 223 6.30 -13.94 -6.40
N ARG A 224 5.88 -12.68 -6.55
CA ARG A 224 6.80 -11.55 -6.71
C ARG A 224 7.62 -11.30 -5.43
N CYS A 225 7.01 -11.42 -4.25
CA CYS A 225 7.71 -11.30 -2.97
C CYS A 225 8.80 -12.38 -2.85
N HIS A 226 8.44 -13.64 -3.13
CA HIS A 226 9.38 -14.75 -3.10
C HIS A 226 10.58 -14.53 -4.04
N LYS A 227 10.33 -14.10 -5.29
CA LYS A 227 11.37 -13.80 -6.30
C LYS A 227 12.32 -12.67 -5.90
N LEU A 228 11.92 -11.78 -4.99
CA LEU A 228 12.72 -10.66 -4.50
C LEU A 228 13.36 -10.92 -3.12
N GLY A 229 13.19 -12.13 -2.56
CA GLY A 229 13.66 -12.47 -1.21
C GLY A 229 12.87 -11.79 -0.08
N ILE A 230 11.71 -11.22 -0.39
CA ILE A 230 10.80 -10.61 0.59
C ILE A 230 10.00 -11.73 1.26
N LEU A 231 9.92 -11.73 2.59
CA LEU A 231 9.26 -12.79 3.36
C LEU A 231 7.88 -12.40 3.90
N LEU A 232 7.58 -11.11 4.03
CA LEU A 232 6.30 -10.62 4.55
C LEU A 232 5.47 -10.04 3.41
N TYR A 233 4.15 -10.25 3.40
CA TYR A 233 3.25 -9.57 2.47
C TYR A 233 1.97 -9.14 3.20
N ASN A 234 1.77 -7.84 3.31
CA ASN A 234 0.66 -7.22 4.04
C ASN A 234 -0.57 -7.01 3.15
N PHE A 235 -1.75 -7.31 3.67
CA PHE A 235 -3.01 -7.02 2.98
C PHE A 235 -4.17 -6.85 3.96
N HIS A 236 -5.14 -6.04 3.55
CA HIS A 236 -6.44 -5.96 4.20
C HIS A 236 -7.18 -7.30 3.98
N PRO A 237 -7.70 -7.99 5.03
CA PRO A 237 -8.28 -9.32 4.88
C PRO A 237 -9.43 -9.38 3.86
N GLY A 238 -10.31 -8.39 3.90
CA GLY A 238 -11.41 -8.24 2.93
C GLY A 238 -12.69 -7.67 3.54
N ASN A 239 -13.80 -7.90 2.87
CA ASN A 239 -15.13 -7.52 3.35
C ASN A 239 -16.22 -8.50 2.92
N ALA A 240 -17.16 -8.73 3.83
CA ALA A 240 -18.33 -9.58 3.69
C ALA A 240 -19.54 -8.86 3.05
N ASN A 241 -19.37 -7.77 2.28
CA ASN A 241 -20.52 -7.03 1.71
C ASN A 241 -21.46 -7.90 0.83
N ALA A 242 -20.95 -9.01 0.29
CA ALA A 242 -21.69 -9.94 -0.56
C ALA A 242 -21.97 -11.30 0.12
N THR A 243 -21.71 -11.45 1.43
CA THR A 243 -21.76 -12.74 2.13
C THR A 243 -21.97 -12.58 3.65
N THR A 244 -21.90 -13.64 4.46
CA THR A 244 -21.83 -13.51 5.93
C THR A 244 -20.38 -13.31 6.38
N ARG A 245 -20.18 -12.79 7.60
CA ARG A 245 -18.82 -12.56 8.12
C ARG A 245 -18.06 -13.88 8.31
N GLU A 246 -18.76 -14.91 8.77
CA GLU A 246 -18.26 -16.27 8.99
C GLU A 246 -17.86 -16.95 7.67
N GLU A 247 -18.69 -16.79 6.63
CA GLU A 247 -18.40 -17.25 5.27
C GLU A 247 -17.19 -16.50 4.68
N GLY A 248 -17.16 -15.17 4.81
CA GLY A 248 -16.05 -14.34 4.35
C GLY A 248 -14.71 -14.68 5.01
N ILE A 249 -14.72 -14.91 6.33
CA ILE A 249 -13.55 -15.36 7.10
C ILE A 249 -13.04 -16.71 6.57
N ARG A 250 -13.94 -17.68 6.33
CA ARG A 250 -13.55 -18.98 5.77
C ARG A 250 -12.98 -18.84 4.35
N LEU A 251 -13.60 -18.02 3.49
CA LEU A 251 -13.10 -17.76 2.13
C LEU A 251 -11.69 -17.13 2.13
N ILE A 252 -11.39 -16.24 3.08
CA ILE A 252 -10.03 -15.69 3.25
C ILE A 252 -9.04 -16.82 3.60
N ALA A 253 -9.35 -17.64 4.61
CA ALA A 253 -8.48 -18.74 5.03
C ALA A 253 -8.30 -19.80 3.92
N GLU A 254 -9.36 -20.17 3.20
CA GLU A 254 -9.31 -21.04 2.02
C GLU A 254 -8.33 -20.51 0.96
N ASN A 255 -8.43 -19.21 0.61
CA ASN A 255 -7.58 -18.58 -0.38
C ASN A 255 -6.10 -18.51 0.07
N ILE A 256 -5.84 -18.22 1.36
CA ILE A 256 -4.48 -18.28 1.94
C ILE A 256 -3.92 -19.71 1.84
N ASN A 257 -4.69 -20.72 2.26
CA ASN A 257 -4.29 -22.12 2.21
C ASN A 257 -4.05 -22.62 0.79
N GLN A 258 -4.83 -22.14 -0.18
CA GLN A 258 -4.64 -22.47 -1.59
C GLN A 258 -3.33 -21.86 -2.12
N ALA A 259 -3.03 -20.59 -1.79
CA ALA A 259 -1.80 -19.95 -2.21
C ALA A 259 -0.55 -20.56 -1.54
N HIS A 260 -0.63 -20.96 -0.27
CA HIS A 260 0.48 -21.61 0.43
C HIS A 260 0.87 -22.98 -0.18
N LYS A 261 -0.04 -23.64 -0.91
CA LYS A 261 0.22 -24.90 -1.63
C LYS A 261 1.00 -24.70 -2.94
N ASP A 262 1.06 -23.48 -3.47
CA ASP A 262 1.85 -23.17 -4.66
C ASP A 262 3.33 -22.96 -4.26
N PRO A 263 4.27 -23.80 -4.73
CA PRO A 263 5.68 -23.70 -4.39
C PRO A 263 6.32 -22.39 -4.89
N ALA A 264 5.75 -21.71 -5.89
CA ALA A 264 6.23 -20.42 -6.36
C ALA A 264 6.01 -19.27 -5.34
N THR A 265 5.21 -19.51 -4.28
CA THR A 265 5.09 -18.58 -3.13
C THR A 265 6.16 -18.80 -2.05
N GLY A 266 6.98 -19.85 -2.18
CA GLY A 266 8.10 -20.13 -1.28
C GLY A 266 7.70 -20.17 0.20
N LYS A 267 8.30 -19.29 0.99
CA LYS A 267 8.04 -19.14 2.45
C LYS A 267 7.35 -17.82 2.81
N VAL A 268 6.80 -17.09 1.83
CA VAL A 268 6.18 -15.79 2.09
C VAL A 268 5.01 -15.96 3.07
N VAL A 269 4.99 -15.10 4.09
CA VAL A 269 4.03 -15.06 5.19
C VAL A 269 2.94 -14.06 4.83
N ALA A 270 1.69 -14.52 4.80
CA ALA A 270 0.51 -13.69 4.60
C ALA A 270 0.22 -12.89 5.88
N ILE A 271 0.40 -11.57 5.82
CA ILE A 271 0.21 -10.66 6.96
C ILE A 271 -1.16 -9.99 6.86
N LEU A 272 -2.05 -10.35 7.77
CA LEU A 272 -3.40 -9.80 7.89
C LEU A 272 -3.34 -8.47 8.63
N GLU A 273 -3.81 -7.39 8.02
CA GLU A 273 -3.85 -6.10 8.70
C GLU A 273 -5.10 -5.93 9.58
N THR A 274 -4.95 -5.30 10.74
CA THR A 274 -6.06 -4.77 11.54
C THR A 274 -6.77 -3.63 10.79
N MET A 275 -8.11 -3.62 10.77
CA MET A 275 -8.88 -2.67 9.95
C MET A 275 -9.61 -1.59 10.78
N ALA A 276 -9.65 -0.36 10.27
CA ALA A 276 -10.29 0.78 10.96
C ALA A 276 -11.81 0.71 11.13
N THR A 277 -12.51 -0.17 10.43
CA THR A 277 -13.98 -0.11 10.24
C THR A 277 -14.66 -1.37 10.75
N LEU A 278 -15.62 -1.21 11.65
CA LEU A 278 -16.56 -2.26 12.06
C LEU A 278 -17.75 -2.34 11.09
N GLY A 279 -18.33 -3.54 10.96
CA GLY A 279 -19.47 -3.81 10.07
C GLY A 279 -19.14 -4.93 9.09
N ASN A 280 -19.22 -4.65 7.79
CA ASN A 280 -18.95 -5.65 6.75
C ASN A 280 -17.44 -5.83 6.46
N THR A 281 -16.56 -4.97 6.96
CA THR A 281 -15.10 -5.14 6.84
C THR A 281 -14.63 -6.24 7.82
N ILE A 282 -13.81 -7.16 7.34
CA ILE A 282 -13.24 -8.25 8.15
C ILE A 282 -11.86 -7.82 8.65
N GLY A 283 -11.55 -8.10 9.91
CA GLY A 283 -10.33 -7.64 10.58
C GLY A 283 -10.51 -6.35 11.39
N GLY A 284 -11.75 -5.83 11.49
CA GLY A 284 -12.08 -4.71 12.39
C GLY A 284 -12.02 -5.10 13.87
N THR A 285 -12.02 -6.40 14.18
CA THR A 285 -11.77 -6.92 15.53
C THR A 285 -10.60 -7.91 15.51
N PHE A 286 -9.86 -8.00 16.62
CA PHE A 286 -8.82 -9.04 16.79
C PHE A 286 -9.38 -10.46 16.65
N LYS A 287 -10.64 -10.66 17.03
CA LYS A 287 -11.34 -11.93 16.90
C LYS A 287 -11.50 -12.36 15.43
N ASP A 288 -11.83 -11.44 14.51
CA ASP A 288 -11.93 -11.77 13.09
C ASP A 288 -10.59 -12.29 12.54
N LEU A 289 -9.48 -11.64 12.93
CA LEU A 289 -8.12 -12.06 12.53
C LEU A 289 -7.76 -13.43 13.11
N LYS A 290 -8.11 -13.68 14.38
CA LYS A 290 -7.93 -14.98 15.03
C LYS A 290 -8.73 -16.09 14.32
N GLU A 291 -9.99 -15.84 13.99
CA GLU A 291 -10.84 -16.82 13.29
C GLU A 291 -10.31 -17.16 11.89
N ILE A 292 -9.64 -16.23 11.19
CA ILE A 292 -8.89 -16.52 9.96
C ILE A 292 -7.67 -17.39 10.26
N ILE A 293 -6.81 -16.96 11.20
CA ILE A 293 -5.57 -17.66 11.56
C ILE A 293 -5.84 -19.11 11.97
N ASP A 294 -6.89 -19.35 12.76
CA ASP A 294 -7.28 -20.70 13.21
C ASP A 294 -7.60 -21.65 12.04
N GLN A 295 -8.10 -21.12 10.93
CA GLN A 295 -8.43 -21.87 9.71
C GLN A 295 -7.27 -21.95 8.69
N VAL A 296 -6.17 -21.24 8.88
CA VAL A 296 -4.97 -21.36 8.01
C VAL A 296 -4.17 -22.62 8.34
N ASP A 297 -3.94 -23.50 7.36
CA ASP A 297 -3.25 -24.79 7.52
C ASP A 297 -1.82 -24.61 8.07
N ASP A 298 -1.01 -23.79 7.38
CA ASP A 298 0.36 -23.46 7.78
C ASP A 298 0.42 -22.19 8.64
N LYS A 299 0.35 -22.39 9.96
CA LYS A 299 0.47 -21.33 10.97
C LYS A 299 1.82 -20.59 10.95
N SER A 300 2.87 -21.14 10.33
CA SER A 300 4.17 -20.45 10.22
C SER A 300 4.17 -19.38 9.12
N ARG A 301 3.23 -19.46 8.18
CA ARG A 301 3.08 -18.56 7.03
C ARG A 301 1.90 -17.60 7.14
N VAL A 302 1.37 -17.37 8.35
CA VAL A 302 0.39 -16.30 8.61
C VAL A 302 0.85 -15.42 9.77
N GLY A 303 0.54 -14.14 9.71
CA GLY A 303 0.82 -13.16 10.75
C GLY A 303 -0.14 -11.98 10.70
N VAL A 304 0.13 -10.98 11.52
CA VAL A 304 -0.68 -9.77 11.67
C VAL A 304 0.19 -8.52 11.61
N CYS A 305 -0.30 -7.50 10.90
CA CYS A 305 0.18 -6.12 11.01
C CYS A 305 -0.79 -5.34 11.90
N LEU A 306 -0.27 -4.67 12.91
CA LEU A 306 -1.05 -3.76 13.75
C LEU A 306 -0.89 -2.34 13.20
N ASP A 307 -1.94 -1.80 12.58
CA ASP A 307 -2.02 -0.39 12.24
C ASP A 307 -2.60 0.41 13.41
N THR A 308 -1.84 1.41 13.87
CA THR A 308 -2.19 2.18 15.06
C THR A 308 -3.40 3.09 14.86
N CYS A 309 -3.61 3.64 13.66
CA CYS A 309 -4.78 4.43 13.33
C CYS A 309 -6.03 3.54 13.21
N HIS A 310 -5.89 2.36 12.64
CA HIS A 310 -6.96 1.38 12.44
C HIS A 310 -7.47 0.85 13.78
N VAL A 311 -6.60 0.34 14.65
CA VAL A 311 -7.05 -0.17 15.96
C VAL A 311 -7.68 0.96 16.80
N PHE A 312 -7.13 2.18 16.74
CA PHE A 312 -7.71 3.37 17.40
C PHE A 312 -9.09 3.75 16.85
N ALA A 313 -9.27 3.69 15.53
CA ALA A 313 -10.55 3.95 14.87
C ALA A 313 -11.59 2.85 15.12
N ALA A 314 -11.15 1.61 15.34
CA ALA A 314 -11.98 0.45 15.69
C ALA A 314 -12.37 0.39 17.18
N GLY A 315 -11.67 1.12 18.06
CA GLY A 315 -12.01 1.25 19.48
C GLY A 315 -11.01 0.61 20.46
N TYR A 316 -9.78 0.31 20.02
CA TYR A 316 -8.67 -0.10 20.87
C TYR A 316 -7.75 1.10 21.14
N ASP A 317 -7.68 1.56 22.39
CA ASP A 317 -6.97 2.80 22.73
C ASP A 317 -5.48 2.54 22.99
N LEU A 318 -4.63 3.48 22.57
CA LEU A 318 -3.17 3.42 22.68
C LEU A 318 -2.58 4.67 23.37
N ARG A 319 -3.42 5.66 23.72
CA ARG A 319 -3.01 7.02 24.09
C ARG A 319 -2.26 7.11 25.43
N THR A 320 -2.68 6.34 26.43
CA THR A 320 -2.02 6.28 27.74
C THR A 320 -1.28 4.94 27.90
N PRO A 321 -0.28 4.84 28.78
CA PRO A 321 0.42 3.58 29.04
C PRO A 321 -0.52 2.44 29.48
N GLU A 322 -1.57 2.77 30.23
CA GLU A 322 -2.57 1.82 30.73
C GLU A 322 -3.44 1.31 29.58
N ALA A 323 -4.00 2.22 28.79
CA ALA A 323 -4.79 1.87 27.60
C ALA A 323 -3.97 1.05 26.59
N TYR A 324 -2.72 1.44 26.35
CA TYR A 324 -1.79 0.70 25.51
C TYR A 324 -1.54 -0.72 26.06
N ALA A 325 -1.27 -0.85 27.36
CA ALA A 325 -1.06 -2.16 28.00
C ALA A 325 -2.31 -3.05 27.92
N GLU A 326 -3.51 -2.49 28.12
CA GLU A 326 -4.79 -3.19 27.97
C GLU A 326 -5.00 -3.68 26.53
N THR A 327 -4.79 -2.81 25.53
CA THR A 327 -4.89 -3.16 24.11
C THR A 327 -3.89 -4.26 23.71
N MET A 328 -2.63 -4.15 24.13
CA MET A 328 -1.61 -5.16 23.81
C MET A 328 -1.84 -6.49 24.55
N ALA A 329 -2.35 -6.45 25.78
CA ALA A 329 -2.76 -7.67 26.50
C ALA A 329 -3.98 -8.34 25.86
N LEU A 330 -4.92 -7.56 25.34
CA LEU A 330 -6.06 -8.09 24.59
C LEU A 330 -5.65 -8.68 23.24
N PHE A 331 -4.69 -8.05 22.54
CA PHE A 331 -4.09 -8.61 21.33
C PHE A 331 -3.43 -9.97 21.61
N ASP A 332 -2.61 -10.06 22.67
CA ASP A 332 -1.94 -11.30 23.06
C ASP A 332 -2.94 -12.41 23.48
N LYS A 333 -4.01 -12.02 24.18
CA LYS A 333 -5.07 -12.94 24.60
C LYS A 333 -5.89 -13.50 23.43
N GLU A 334 -6.27 -12.67 22.47
CA GLU A 334 -7.16 -13.08 21.37
C GLU A 334 -6.38 -13.68 20.20
N ILE A 335 -5.26 -13.06 19.79
CA ILE A 335 -4.43 -13.49 18.65
C ILE A 335 -3.18 -14.21 19.13
N GLY A 336 -2.43 -13.59 20.05
CA GLY A 336 -1.10 -14.02 20.49
C GLY A 336 0.02 -13.24 19.81
N LEU A 337 0.93 -12.67 20.61
CA LEU A 337 2.04 -11.82 20.14
C LEU A 337 2.97 -12.54 19.16
N GLN A 338 3.04 -13.87 19.16
CA GLN A 338 3.82 -14.64 18.18
C GLN A 338 3.37 -14.40 16.72
N TYR A 339 2.13 -13.98 16.49
CA TYR A 339 1.63 -13.63 15.15
C TYR A 339 1.85 -12.16 14.78
N LEU A 340 2.21 -11.27 15.71
CA LEU A 340 2.54 -9.88 15.37
C LEU A 340 3.87 -9.85 14.61
N LYS A 341 3.83 -9.46 13.32
CA LYS A 341 5.02 -9.45 12.44
C LYS A 341 5.42 -8.06 11.98
N ALA A 342 4.52 -7.08 12.09
CA ALA A 342 4.72 -5.72 11.58
C ALA A 342 3.82 -4.72 12.29
N LEU A 343 4.14 -3.44 12.15
CA LEU A 343 3.27 -2.33 12.51
C LEU A 343 3.19 -1.33 11.36
N HIS A 344 1.99 -0.80 11.13
CA HIS A 344 1.83 0.48 10.46
C HIS A 344 1.67 1.57 11.53
N VAL A 345 2.54 2.56 11.50
CA VAL A 345 2.68 3.57 12.55
C VAL A 345 2.07 4.87 12.05
N ASN A 346 0.77 5.00 12.29
CA ASN A 346 -0.08 6.08 11.77
C ASN A 346 -0.86 6.76 12.90
N ASP A 347 -0.79 8.09 12.98
CA ASP A 347 -1.71 8.85 13.84
C ASP A 347 -3.09 8.92 13.18
N SER A 348 -4.14 9.30 13.92
CA SER A 348 -5.50 9.40 13.37
C SER A 348 -5.96 10.84 13.26
N LYS A 349 -6.39 11.25 12.06
CA LYS A 349 -7.13 12.51 11.88
C LYS A 349 -8.51 12.43 12.51
N ALA A 350 -9.06 11.24 12.78
CA ALA A 350 -10.42 11.05 13.25
C ALA A 350 -10.47 10.74 14.75
N PRO A 351 -11.59 11.03 15.45
CA PRO A 351 -11.72 10.67 16.86
C PRO A 351 -11.58 9.17 17.14
N PHE A 352 -11.32 8.83 18.40
CA PHE A 352 -11.33 7.44 18.90
C PHE A 352 -12.64 6.73 18.56
N SER A 353 -12.58 5.43 18.22
CA SER A 353 -13.75 4.60 17.88
C SER A 353 -14.62 5.17 16.73
N SER A 354 -14.08 6.07 15.89
CA SER A 354 -14.85 6.76 14.86
C SER A 354 -15.21 5.90 13.65
N ASN A 355 -14.62 4.71 13.51
CA ASN A 355 -14.74 3.84 12.34
C ASN A 355 -14.32 4.53 11.04
N ARG A 356 -13.20 5.26 11.07
CA ARG A 356 -12.63 5.99 9.93
C ARG A 356 -11.13 5.77 9.85
N ASP A 357 -10.71 5.08 8.80
CA ASP A 357 -9.35 5.17 8.26
C ASP A 357 -9.16 6.61 7.74
N LEU A 358 -8.32 7.38 8.42
CA LEU A 358 -7.84 8.71 8.02
C LEU A 358 -6.50 9.02 8.70
N HIS A 359 -5.38 8.60 8.13
CA HIS A 359 -4.05 8.75 8.75
C HIS A 359 -3.61 10.22 8.91
N ALA A 360 -3.07 10.59 10.07
CA ALA A 360 -2.44 11.87 10.41
C ALA A 360 -0.91 11.71 10.53
N ARG A 361 -0.19 12.82 10.62
CA ARG A 361 1.24 12.82 10.95
C ARG A 361 1.44 12.52 12.42
N ILE A 362 2.56 11.90 12.77
CA ILE A 362 2.91 11.46 14.12
C ILE A 362 2.78 12.60 15.13
N GLY A 363 1.98 12.40 16.17
CA GLY A 363 1.72 13.37 17.23
C GLY A 363 0.74 14.50 16.87
N THR A 364 0.31 14.61 15.61
CA THR A 364 -0.59 15.68 15.16
C THR A 364 -2.08 15.28 15.19
N GLY A 365 -2.39 13.99 15.29
CA GLY A 365 -3.75 13.49 15.31
C GLY A 365 -4.30 13.27 16.72
N TYR A 366 -5.35 12.46 16.81
CA TYR A 366 -6.07 12.13 18.04
C TYR A 366 -5.38 11.05 18.88
N LEU A 367 -4.36 10.33 18.35
CA LEU A 367 -3.50 9.47 19.16
C LEU A 367 -2.47 10.31 19.95
N GLY A 368 -1.89 11.33 19.32
CA GLY A 368 -0.93 12.22 19.97
C GLY A 368 0.43 11.55 20.23
N LEU A 369 1.39 12.31 20.75
CA LEU A 369 2.78 11.88 20.82
C LEU A 369 2.99 10.73 21.81
N ARG A 370 2.29 10.77 22.96
CA ARG A 370 2.36 9.73 24.00
C ARG A 370 2.04 8.31 23.51
N ALA A 371 1.12 8.14 22.54
CA ALA A 371 0.83 6.83 21.97
C ALA A 371 2.06 6.22 21.29
N PHE A 372 2.82 7.03 20.53
CA PHE A 372 4.02 6.58 19.83
C PHE A 372 5.19 6.37 20.78
N HIS A 373 5.29 7.16 21.85
CA HIS A 373 6.24 6.92 22.94
C HIS A 373 6.04 5.53 23.57
N ASN A 374 4.78 5.14 23.84
CA ASN A 374 4.46 3.80 24.36
C ASN A 374 4.94 2.69 23.41
N ILE A 375 4.72 2.86 22.10
CA ILE A 375 5.08 1.88 21.07
C ILE A 375 6.59 1.69 20.94
N VAL A 376 7.36 2.78 20.78
CA VAL A 376 8.82 2.65 20.51
C VAL A 376 9.61 2.16 21.73
N ASN A 377 9.06 2.36 22.93
CA ASN A 377 9.66 1.87 24.17
C ASN A 377 9.20 0.44 24.55
N ASP A 378 8.27 -0.17 23.81
CA ASP A 378 7.94 -1.58 24.00
C ASP A 378 8.98 -2.48 23.31
N THR A 379 9.87 -3.04 24.12
CA THR A 379 10.94 -3.95 23.67
C THR A 379 10.43 -5.23 23.00
N ARG A 380 9.15 -5.60 23.19
CA ARG A 380 8.51 -6.73 22.49
C ARG A 380 8.35 -6.47 20.99
N LEU A 381 8.35 -5.20 20.58
CA LEU A 381 8.17 -4.77 19.19
C LEU A 381 9.49 -4.49 18.46
N HIS A 382 10.62 -4.52 19.18
CA HIS A 382 11.94 -4.25 18.60
C HIS A 382 12.30 -5.30 17.55
N GLY A 383 12.93 -4.86 16.46
CA GLY A 383 13.18 -5.69 15.29
C GLY A 383 11.98 -5.96 14.37
N LEU A 384 10.74 -5.61 14.73
CA LEU A 384 9.61 -5.66 13.78
C LEU A 384 9.66 -4.46 12.82
N PRO A 385 9.35 -4.63 11.52
CA PRO A 385 9.17 -3.50 10.61
C PRO A 385 8.00 -2.62 11.05
N MET A 386 8.30 -1.34 11.24
CA MET A 386 7.40 -0.25 11.61
C MET A 386 7.35 0.74 10.44
N VAL A 387 6.22 0.83 9.77
CA VAL A 387 6.07 1.56 8.50
C VAL A 387 5.13 2.75 8.67
N LEU A 388 5.60 3.95 8.32
CA LEU A 388 4.77 5.15 8.20
C LEU A 388 3.95 5.12 6.89
N GLU A 389 2.65 5.34 7.00
CA GLU A 389 1.76 5.67 5.88
C GLU A 389 1.13 7.06 6.07
N THR A 390 1.86 7.91 6.81
CA THR A 390 1.47 9.27 7.19
C THR A 390 1.42 10.20 5.96
N PRO A 391 0.55 11.23 5.97
CA PRO A 391 0.32 12.08 4.81
C PRO A 391 1.47 13.07 4.53
N VAL A 392 2.16 12.88 3.41
CA VAL A 392 3.24 13.76 2.91
C VAL A 392 2.75 14.98 2.10
N ASP A 393 1.45 15.10 1.84
CA ASP A 393 0.87 16.27 1.15
C ASP A 393 1.15 17.57 1.92
N VAL A 394 1.76 18.53 1.25
CA VAL A 394 1.93 19.92 1.72
C VAL A 394 1.35 20.89 0.70
N ILE A 395 0.87 22.04 1.17
CA ILE A 395 0.38 23.12 0.32
C ILE A 395 1.52 24.12 0.14
N GLY A 396 1.94 24.35 -1.10
CA GLY A 396 2.95 25.36 -1.44
C GLY A 396 2.38 26.77 -1.47
N ASP A 397 3.26 27.76 -1.56
CA ASP A 397 2.90 29.20 -1.60
C ASP A 397 1.96 29.55 -2.77
N ASP A 398 1.96 28.74 -3.83
CA ASP A 398 1.08 28.87 -4.99
C ASP A 398 -0.31 28.20 -4.81
N GLY A 399 -0.61 27.76 -3.59
CA GLY A 399 -1.84 27.08 -3.20
C GLY A 399 -1.97 25.64 -3.69
N LYS A 400 -0.97 25.08 -4.39
CA LYS A 400 -1.04 23.71 -4.91
C LYS A 400 -0.51 22.71 -3.90
N LYS A 401 -1.09 21.51 -3.91
CA LYS A 401 -0.58 20.37 -3.15
C LYS A 401 0.60 19.71 -3.88
N PHE A 402 1.64 19.35 -3.14
CA PHE A 402 2.73 18.49 -3.57
C PHE A 402 3.18 17.56 -2.42
N GLU A 403 3.89 16.48 -2.75
CA GLU A 403 4.42 15.55 -1.75
C GLU A 403 5.78 16.03 -1.22
N ASP A 404 5.92 16.24 0.10
CA ASP A 404 7.21 16.40 0.77
C ASP A 404 7.60 15.13 1.52
N LYS A 405 8.35 14.24 0.85
CA LYS A 405 8.85 12.99 1.45
C LYS A 405 9.85 13.21 2.60
N SER A 406 10.39 14.42 2.77
CA SER A 406 11.25 14.72 3.93
C SER A 406 10.48 14.78 5.24
N ILE A 407 9.14 14.80 5.20
CA ILE A 407 8.27 14.58 6.37
C ILE A 407 8.57 13.23 7.02
N TRP A 408 8.58 12.13 6.25
CA TRP A 408 8.87 10.80 6.79
C TRP A 408 10.26 10.73 7.43
N ALA A 409 11.26 11.38 6.83
CA ALA A 409 12.60 11.43 7.40
C ALA A 409 12.62 12.16 8.76
N ARG A 410 11.80 13.21 8.94
CA ARG A 410 11.62 13.90 10.23
C ARG A 410 10.85 13.03 11.22
N GLU A 411 9.78 12.37 10.79
CA GLU A 411 8.96 11.49 11.65
C GLU A 411 9.75 10.27 12.13
N ILE A 412 10.55 9.63 11.27
CA ILE A 412 11.46 8.53 11.65
C ILE A 412 12.44 9.02 12.73
N LYS A 413 13.12 10.14 12.52
CA LYS A 413 14.09 10.70 13.50
C LYS A 413 13.42 11.09 14.82
N MET A 414 12.19 11.60 14.75
CA MET A 414 11.40 11.94 15.93
C MET A 414 11.00 10.68 16.73
N LEU A 415 10.51 9.63 16.05
CA LEU A 415 10.19 8.35 16.67
C LEU A 415 11.43 7.68 17.29
N GLU A 416 12.58 7.76 16.62
CA GLU A 416 13.87 7.31 17.16
C GLU A 416 14.27 8.09 18.42
N SER A 417 14.04 9.41 18.49
CA SER A 417 14.34 10.21 19.68
C SER A 417 13.41 9.97 20.87
N LEU A 418 12.21 9.42 20.67
CA LEU A 418 11.30 9.07 21.76
C LEU A 418 11.77 7.85 22.59
N VAL A 419 12.75 7.08 22.10
CA VAL A 419 13.29 5.93 22.82
C VAL A 419 14.05 6.39 24.07
N GLY A 420 13.60 5.96 25.25
CA GLY A 420 14.16 6.37 26.53
C GLY A 420 13.90 7.82 26.94
N MET A 421 13.17 8.61 26.13
CA MET A 421 12.82 9.99 26.48
C MET A 421 11.90 10.03 27.69
N ASP A 422 12.20 10.88 28.67
CA ASP A 422 11.33 11.14 29.80
C ASP A 422 10.14 12.01 29.36
N VAL A 423 8.92 11.53 29.59
CA VAL A 423 7.69 12.25 29.24
C VAL A 423 7.35 13.37 30.20
N ASP A 424 7.97 13.39 31.38
CA ASP A 424 7.86 14.51 32.30
C ASP A 424 8.87 15.63 32.02
N SER A 425 9.79 15.43 31.08
CA SER A 425 10.71 16.47 30.61
C SER A 425 10.00 17.60 29.87
N ASP A 426 10.58 18.80 29.93
CA ASP A 426 10.12 19.96 29.16
C ASP A 426 10.24 19.69 27.64
N GLU A 427 11.26 18.96 27.19
CA GLU A 427 11.47 18.60 25.78
C GLU A 427 10.29 17.79 25.21
N PHE A 428 9.84 16.75 25.92
CA PHE A 428 8.68 15.96 25.49
C PHE A 428 7.41 16.80 25.48
N LYS A 429 7.18 17.59 26.54
CA LYS A 429 6.00 18.45 26.71
C LYS A 429 5.90 19.54 25.64
N GLU A 430 7.01 20.18 25.30
CA GLU A 430 7.09 21.17 24.22
C GLU A 430 6.84 20.53 22.85
N LEU A 431 7.44 19.37 22.58
CA LEU A 431 7.24 18.64 21.33
C LEU A 431 5.79 18.18 21.15
N GLU A 432 5.17 17.60 22.19
CA GLU A 432 3.77 17.18 22.17
C GLU A 432 2.83 18.38 21.96
N ALA A 433 3.01 19.47 22.72
CA ALA A 433 2.21 20.68 22.59
C ALA A 433 2.32 21.32 21.20
N LYS A 434 3.54 21.32 20.61
CA LYS A 434 3.78 21.80 19.25
C LYS A 434 3.02 20.96 18.22
N LEU A 435 3.18 19.63 18.23
CA LEU A 435 2.54 18.72 17.26
C LEU A 435 1.01 18.74 17.39
N GLN A 436 0.50 18.78 18.62
CA GLN A 436 -0.93 18.93 18.87
C GLN A 436 -1.48 20.26 18.33
N LYS A 437 -0.71 21.36 18.42
CA LYS A 437 -1.08 22.64 17.80
C LYS A 437 -1.04 22.59 16.27
N GLU A 438 -0.02 21.97 15.68
CA GLU A 438 0.09 21.82 14.22
C GLU A 438 -1.10 21.07 13.61
N GLY A 439 -1.60 20.03 14.30
CA GLY A 439 -2.77 19.28 13.84
C GLY A 439 -4.15 19.83 14.23
N GLU A 440 -4.23 20.89 15.04
CA GLU A 440 -5.48 21.36 15.68
C GLU A 440 -6.59 21.64 14.65
N ALA A 441 -6.25 22.39 13.59
CA ALA A 441 -7.21 22.74 12.54
C ALA A 441 -7.79 21.51 11.82
N GLN A 442 -6.95 20.48 11.59
CA GLN A 442 -7.35 19.24 10.94
C GLN A 442 -8.23 18.39 11.86
N ARG A 443 -7.86 18.24 13.14
CA ARG A 443 -8.67 17.53 14.14
C ARG A 443 -10.03 18.19 14.34
N LYS A 444 -10.08 19.53 14.31
CA LYS A 444 -11.32 20.30 14.37
C LYS A 444 -12.22 20.03 13.17
N GLU A 445 -11.69 20.10 11.94
CA GLU A 445 -12.46 19.84 10.72
C GLU A 445 -13.08 18.42 10.70
N THR A 446 -12.28 17.40 11.05
CA THR A 446 -12.73 16.01 11.06
C THR A 446 -13.67 15.68 12.22
N GLY A 447 -13.44 16.27 13.40
CA GLY A 447 -14.33 16.19 14.57
C GLY A 447 -15.70 16.81 14.27
N ASP A 448 -15.73 18.04 13.77
CA ASP A 448 -16.93 18.72 13.29
C ASP A 448 -17.73 17.86 12.29
N ALA A 449 -17.04 17.20 11.36
CA ALA A 449 -17.66 16.32 10.37
C ALA A 449 -18.19 15.01 10.98
N PHE A 450 -17.49 14.47 11.98
CA PHE A 450 -17.90 13.29 12.73
C PHE A 450 -19.15 13.55 13.57
N ASP A 451 -19.19 14.64 14.33
CA ASP A 451 -20.33 15.04 15.17
C ASP A 451 -21.57 15.31 14.33
N LYS A 452 -21.41 15.98 13.17
CA LYS A 452 -22.48 16.17 12.18
C LYS A 452 -23.01 14.85 11.61
N LYS A 453 -22.20 13.77 11.57
CA LYS A 453 -22.63 12.42 11.14
C LYS A 453 -23.35 11.68 12.28
N GLN A 454 -22.78 11.68 13.49
CA GLN A 454 -23.40 11.16 14.72
C GLN A 454 -24.80 11.76 14.94
N ALA A 455 -24.92 13.09 14.93
CA ALA A 455 -26.18 13.81 15.13
C ALA A 455 -27.21 13.61 14.00
N LYS A 456 -26.80 13.10 12.82
CA LYS A 456 -27.72 12.65 11.76
C LYS A 456 -28.19 11.22 11.99
N ALA A 457 -27.30 10.32 12.41
CA ALA A 457 -27.64 8.92 12.72
C ALA A 457 -28.57 8.80 13.93
N ALA A 458 -28.41 9.67 14.93
CA ALA A 458 -29.26 9.70 16.13
C ALA A 458 -30.68 10.26 15.92
N LYS A 459 -31.01 10.78 14.72
CA LYS A 459 -32.37 11.28 14.43
C LYS A 459 -33.27 10.12 14.00
N PRO A 460 -34.46 9.93 14.60
CA PRO A 460 -35.37 8.89 14.20
C PRO A 460 -35.80 9.09 12.73
N ALA A 461 -35.78 8.02 11.95
CA ALA A 461 -36.24 8.04 10.58
C ALA A 461 -37.70 8.53 10.54
N LYS A 462 -37.97 9.63 9.82
CA LYS A 462 -39.33 10.13 9.65
C LYS A 462 -40.15 9.07 8.92
N ALA A 463 -41.09 8.45 9.64
CA ALA A 463 -42.02 7.49 9.07
C ALA A 463 -42.72 8.10 7.85
N SER A 464 -42.52 7.48 6.68
CA SER A 464 -43.26 7.79 5.47
C SER A 464 -44.73 7.44 5.70
N LYS A 465 -45.56 8.44 6.00
CA LYS A 465 -47.01 8.24 6.20
C LYS A 465 -47.62 7.60 4.95
N ALA A 466 -48.12 6.38 5.10
CA ALA A 466 -48.87 5.70 4.07
C ALA A 466 -50.12 6.51 3.68
N LYS A 467 -50.30 6.76 2.38
CA LYS A 467 -51.61 7.14 1.80
C LYS A 467 -52.38 5.86 1.48
N ALA A 468 -52.98 5.25 2.50
CA ALA A 468 -53.84 4.08 2.33
C ALA A 468 -54.98 4.11 3.37
N ALA A 469 -56.01 4.91 3.13
CA ALA A 469 -57.35 4.80 3.76
C ALA A 469 -58.32 5.83 3.17
N LYS A 470 -59.04 5.45 2.09
CA LYS A 470 -60.41 5.89 1.80
C LYS A 470 -60.96 5.10 0.61
N ASN A 471 -61.58 3.96 0.91
CA ASN A 471 -62.62 3.30 0.13
C ASN A 471 -63.38 2.37 1.07
N GLY A 472 -64.66 2.15 0.79
CA GLY A 472 -65.68 1.79 1.79
C GLY A 472 -66.50 3.03 2.16
N ASP A 473 -67.80 3.11 1.89
CA ASP A 473 -68.65 2.15 1.18
C ASP A 473 -69.85 2.88 0.54
N ALA A 474 -70.35 2.45 -0.62
CA ALA A 474 -71.61 2.95 -1.21
C ALA A 474 -72.10 2.09 -2.39
N GLU A 475 -73.36 1.66 -2.30
CA GLU A 475 -74.04 0.75 -3.24
C GLU A 475 -74.37 1.31 -4.63
N THR A 476 -74.48 0.37 -5.58
CA THR A 476 -75.30 0.32 -6.79
C THR A 476 -75.97 1.60 -7.35
N ALA A 477 -75.63 1.95 -8.61
CA ALA A 477 -76.60 2.44 -9.59
C ALA A 477 -76.12 2.25 -11.05
N VAL A 478 -77.04 1.84 -11.93
CA VAL A 478 -76.80 1.62 -13.38
C VAL A 478 -77.03 2.91 -14.17
N LYS A 479 -76.12 3.27 -15.12
CA LYS A 479 -76.47 3.74 -16.49
C LYS A 479 -75.26 4.03 -17.40
N THR A 480 -75.58 4.10 -18.70
CA THR A 480 -74.70 4.10 -19.89
C THR A 480 -74.19 5.49 -20.32
N LYS A 481 -73.03 5.55 -21.03
CA LYS A 481 -72.90 6.09 -22.42
C LYS A 481 -71.45 6.31 -22.94
N ALA A 482 -71.24 5.88 -24.19
CA ALA A 482 -70.47 6.50 -25.30
C ALA A 482 -68.95 6.89 -25.20
N ALA A 483 -68.17 6.14 -25.99
CA ALA A 483 -66.97 6.40 -26.83
C ALA A 483 -66.64 7.86 -27.32
N PRO A 484 -65.59 8.07 -28.16
CA PRO A 484 -64.17 7.65 -28.09
C PRO A 484 -63.19 8.84 -28.35
N ARG A 485 -61.85 8.63 -28.34
CA ARG A 485 -60.86 9.62 -28.84
C ARG A 485 -59.81 9.04 -29.80
N LYS A 486 -59.30 9.92 -30.68
CA LYS A 486 -58.70 9.61 -32.00
C LYS A 486 -57.15 9.54 -31.99
N ARG A 487 -56.59 8.84 -32.98
CA ARG A 487 -55.15 8.81 -33.36
C ARG A 487 -54.77 9.94 -34.35
N LYS A 488 -53.45 10.03 -34.62
CA LYS A 488 -52.73 10.62 -35.79
C LYS A 488 -52.37 12.13 -35.69
N PRO A 489 -51.35 12.60 -36.45
CA PRO A 489 -50.56 11.92 -37.49
C PRO A 489 -49.02 11.87 -37.31
N ALA A 490 -48.36 11.11 -38.19
CA ALA A 490 -46.91 11.05 -38.39
C ALA A 490 -46.51 11.74 -39.72
N LYS A 491 -45.21 11.95 -39.95
CA LYS A 491 -44.66 12.42 -41.23
C LYS A 491 -43.44 11.57 -41.68
N LYS A 492 -43.74 10.69 -42.65
CA LYS A 492 -42.95 10.22 -43.84
C LYS A 492 -41.81 11.17 -44.30
N VAL A 493 -40.77 10.77 -45.08
CA VAL A 493 -40.29 9.51 -45.73
C VAL A 493 -38.73 9.49 -45.57
N GLU A 494 -37.90 8.48 -45.90
CA GLU A 494 -37.62 7.84 -47.22
C GLU A 494 -36.89 6.48 -47.02
N THR A 495 -36.75 5.70 -48.10
CA THR A 495 -36.41 4.25 -48.14
C THR A 495 -35.39 3.94 -49.24
N GLU A 496 -34.58 2.89 -49.06
CA GLU A 496 -33.97 1.97 -50.06
C GLU A 496 -33.07 1.01 -49.22
N ASP A 497 -33.41 -0.28 -49.09
CA ASP A 497 -32.96 -1.43 -49.93
C ASP A 497 -31.60 -1.97 -49.40
N GLU A 498 -31.30 -3.27 -49.25
CA GLU A 498 -31.89 -4.55 -49.69
C GLU A 498 -31.54 -5.68 -48.67
N ASP A 499 -32.11 -6.88 -48.83
CA ASP A 499 -31.72 -8.13 -48.12
C ASP A 499 -30.54 -8.83 -48.88
N GLU A 500 -30.01 -10.04 -48.62
CA GLU A 500 -30.39 -11.24 -47.84
C GLU A 500 -29.11 -12.08 -47.51
N ASP A 501 -29.14 -12.98 -46.50
CA ASP A 501 -28.28 -14.16 -46.20
C ASP A 501 -26.77 -14.28 -46.59
N GLU A 502 -25.88 -14.48 -45.59
CA GLU A 502 -25.00 -15.69 -45.43
C GLU A 502 -24.34 -15.77 -44.03
#